data_AF-A0AAV5MDM2-F1
#
_entry.id   AF-A0AAV5MDM2-F1
#
_cell.length_a   1.000
_cell.length_b   1.000
_cell.length_c   1.000
_cell.angle_alpha   90.00
_cell.angle_beta   90.00
_cell.angle_gamma   90.00
#
_symmetry.space_group_name_H-M   'P 1'
#
loop_
_entity.id
_entity.type
_entity.pdbx_description
1 polymer ?
#
loop_
_entity_poly.entity_id
_entity_poly.type
_entity_poly.pdbx_seq_one_letter_code
_entity_poly.pdbx_strand_id
1 'polypeptide(L)'
;MAVLHFSIKKHDSYDGPIKSKEELIFHVGFRQFLSRPVFSTDNFNLDKHKMERFLHTGRFSMASIYAPISFPSLPLIALKASGEASVPVVAAVGSLKNIDPDRIILKKIILTGYPQQVSKLKASVRYMFHNPEDVRWFKPVEVWTKCGRCGRIKEPIGTHGM
;
A
#
# COMPACT_ATOMS: atom_id res chain seq x y z
N MET A 1 2.26 4.68 24.14
CA MET A 1 2.11 4.96 22.70
C MET A 1 1.30 3.83 22.09
N ALA A 2 0.51 4.08 21.03
CA ALA A 2 -0.34 3.08 20.39
C ALA A 2 -0.36 3.25 18.86
N VAL A 3 -0.97 2.30 18.16
CA VAL A 3 -1.25 2.39 16.73
C VAL A 3 -2.54 3.19 16.53
N LEU A 4 -2.42 4.36 15.90
CA LEU A 4 -3.53 5.24 15.59
C LEU A 4 -3.88 5.13 14.11
N HIS A 5 -5.18 5.12 13.81
CA HIS A 5 -5.71 5.09 12.45
C HIS A 5 -6.49 6.37 12.15
N PHE A 6 -6.00 7.11 11.16
CA PHE A 6 -6.60 8.34 10.69
C PHE A 6 -7.27 8.13 9.33
N SER A 7 -8.52 8.56 9.22
CA SER A 7 -9.12 8.77 7.91
C SER A 7 -8.50 10.02 7.30
N ILE A 8 -7.79 9.89 6.19
CA ILE A 8 -7.02 10.97 5.58
C ILE A 8 -7.38 11.13 4.10
N LYS A 9 -7.54 12.38 3.67
CA LYS A 9 -7.75 12.78 2.27
C LYS A 9 -6.66 13.78 1.88
N LYS A 10 -6.06 13.58 0.71
CA LYS A 10 -5.11 14.53 0.14
C LYS A 10 -5.80 15.88 -0.07
N HIS A 11 -5.15 16.96 0.34
CA HIS A 11 -5.71 18.31 0.21
C HIS A 11 -5.73 18.72 -1.26
N ASP A 12 -6.80 19.37 -1.71
CA ASP A 12 -7.01 19.66 -3.14
C ASP A 12 -6.00 20.70 -3.68
N SER A 13 -5.44 21.57 -2.82
CA SER A 13 -4.38 22.52 -3.20
C SER A 13 -2.98 21.90 -3.28
N TYR A 14 -2.79 20.64 -2.87
CA TYR A 14 -1.48 20.00 -2.87
C TYR A 14 -1.35 19.06 -4.07
N ASP A 15 -0.59 19.43 -5.09
CA ASP A 15 -0.47 18.61 -6.30
C ASP A 15 0.52 17.45 -6.17
N GLY A 16 1.56 17.62 -5.35
CA GLY A 16 2.66 16.66 -5.22
C GLY A 16 2.21 15.24 -4.82
N PRO A 17 2.92 14.19 -5.24
CA PRO A 17 2.68 12.85 -4.72
C PRO A 17 3.10 12.79 -3.24
N ILE A 18 2.28 12.12 -2.42
CA ILE A 18 2.60 11.82 -1.02
C ILE A 18 2.86 10.33 -0.94
N LYS A 19 4.10 9.93 -0.68
CA LYS A 19 4.48 8.52 -0.62
C LYS A 19 4.17 7.95 0.76
N SER A 20 3.76 6.69 0.80
CA SER A 20 3.65 5.93 2.05
C SER A 20 5.01 5.85 2.73
N LYS A 21 5.05 6.02 4.06
CA LYS A 21 6.26 6.15 4.90
C LYS A 21 7.10 7.40 4.66
N GLU A 22 6.60 8.37 3.90
CA GLU A 22 7.20 9.70 3.84
C GLU A 22 6.95 10.45 5.16
N GLU A 23 7.86 11.33 5.55
CA GLU A 23 7.75 12.07 6.79
C GLU A 23 6.76 13.23 6.65
N LEU A 24 5.76 13.25 7.53
CA LEU A 24 4.76 14.30 7.60
C LEU A 24 4.64 14.80 9.04
N ILE A 25 4.31 16.08 9.18
CA ILE A 25 3.98 16.69 10.46
C ILE A 25 2.49 16.48 10.68
N PHE A 26 2.14 15.69 11.69
CA PHE A 26 0.76 15.43 12.09
C PHE A 26 0.35 16.42 13.18
N HIS A 27 -0.61 17.29 12.88
CA HIS A 27 -1.30 18.11 13.88
C HIS A 27 -2.63 17.45 14.21
N VAL A 28 -2.75 16.92 15.43
CA VAL A 28 -3.93 16.21 15.93
C VAL A 28 -4.43 16.93 17.18
N GLY A 29 -5.51 17.70 17.03
CA GLY A 29 -5.98 18.60 18.09
C GLY A 29 -4.88 19.59 18.51
N PHE A 30 -4.45 19.51 19.77
CA PHE A 30 -3.38 20.36 20.33
C PHE A 30 -1.97 19.76 20.21
N ARG A 31 -1.84 18.51 19.72
CA ARG A 31 -0.55 17.81 19.65
C ARG A 31 0.01 17.88 18.24
N GLN A 32 1.31 18.12 18.16
CA GLN A 32 2.08 18.07 16.93
C GLN A 32 3.20 17.05 17.08
N PHE A 33 3.37 16.18 16.08
CA PHE A 33 4.48 15.24 16.03
C PHE A 33 4.84 14.87 14.59
N LEU A 34 6.10 14.51 14.37
CA LEU A 34 6.58 13.97 13.11
C LEU A 34 6.28 12.47 13.04
N SER A 35 5.72 12.01 11.94
CA SER A 35 5.44 10.59 11.74
C SER A 35 5.50 10.18 10.26
N ARG A 36 5.70 8.88 10.03
CA ARG A 36 5.79 8.26 8.71
C ARG A 36 4.61 7.32 8.51
N PRO A 37 3.47 7.78 7.98
CA PRO A 37 2.25 7.00 7.92
C PRO A 37 2.32 5.89 6.88
N VAL A 38 1.73 4.75 7.23
CA VAL A 38 1.43 3.69 6.28
C VAL A 38 0.00 3.89 5.77
N PHE A 39 -0.13 4.21 4.49
CA PHE A 39 -1.43 4.33 3.83
C PHE A 39 -2.01 2.96 3.46
N SER A 40 -3.32 2.81 3.64
CA SER A 40 -4.07 1.61 3.26
C SER A 40 -5.49 1.96 2.83
N THR A 41 -6.14 1.05 2.08
CA THR A 41 -7.54 1.19 1.67
C THR A 41 -8.47 1.21 2.89
N ASP A 42 -9.46 2.10 2.88
CA ASP A 42 -10.49 2.17 3.92
C ASP A 42 -11.77 1.46 3.48
N ASN A 43 -11.79 0.12 3.59
CA ASN A 43 -12.98 -0.70 3.36
C ASN A 43 -13.51 -1.20 4.70
N PHE A 44 -14.75 -0.88 5.03
CA PHE A 44 -15.40 -1.28 6.29
C PHE A 44 -15.71 -2.78 6.37
N ASN A 45 -15.91 -3.44 5.23
CA ASN A 45 -16.36 -4.84 5.17
C ASN A 45 -15.20 -5.86 5.12
N LEU A 46 -13.95 -5.43 5.31
CA LEU A 46 -12.76 -6.27 5.16
C LEU A 46 -11.82 -6.07 6.33
N ASP A 47 -11.34 -7.16 6.94
CA ASP A 47 -10.32 -7.13 8.00
C ASP A 47 -8.89 -6.99 7.46
N LYS A 48 -8.73 -7.20 6.15
CA LYS A 48 -7.44 -7.16 5.44
C LYS A 48 -7.41 -5.96 4.53
N HIS A 49 -6.58 -4.98 4.86
CA HIS A 49 -6.50 -3.73 4.11
C HIS A 49 -5.29 -3.73 3.19
N LYS A 50 -5.49 -3.35 1.93
CA LYS A 50 -4.40 -3.25 0.96
C LYS A 50 -3.57 -2.01 1.26
N MET A 51 -2.25 -2.18 1.40
CA MET A 51 -1.31 -1.07 1.50
C MET A 51 -1.29 -0.27 0.19
N GLU A 52 -1.38 1.05 0.32
CA GLU A 52 -1.23 1.99 -0.77
C GLU A 52 0.18 2.57 -0.76
N ARG A 53 0.81 2.64 -1.94
CA ARG A 53 2.16 3.21 -2.07
C ARG A 53 2.16 4.73 -2.00
N PHE A 54 1.03 5.35 -2.35
CA PHE A 54 0.82 6.79 -2.38
C PHE A 54 -0.57 7.11 -1.85
N LEU A 55 -0.74 8.31 -1.30
CA LEU A 55 -2.07 8.85 -1.00
C LEU A 55 -2.71 9.35 -2.28
N HIS A 56 -3.83 8.75 -2.67
CA HIS A 56 -4.54 9.11 -3.89
C HIS A 56 -5.44 10.33 -3.68
N THR A 57 -5.56 11.19 -4.72
CA THR A 57 -6.46 12.35 -4.73
C THR A 57 -7.93 11.92 -4.78
N GLY A 58 -8.82 12.76 -4.27
CA GLY A 58 -10.27 12.59 -4.43
C GLY A 58 -10.93 11.48 -3.59
N ARG A 59 -10.16 10.72 -2.77
CA ARG A 59 -10.72 9.70 -1.88
C ARG A 59 -10.09 9.72 -0.50
N PHE A 60 -10.83 9.20 0.48
CA PHE A 60 -10.30 8.91 1.80
C PHE A 60 -9.52 7.59 1.77
N SER A 61 -8.41 7.57 2.50
CA SER A 61 -7.60 6.39 2.78
C SER A 61 -7.31 6.33 4.27
N MET A 62 -6.82 5.20 4.76
CA MET A 62 -6.42 5.07 6.16
C MET A 62 -4.92 5.31 6.31
N ALA A 63 -4.52 6.29 7.12
CA ALA A 63 -3.15 6.46 7.57
C ALA A 63 -2.96 5.82 8.94
N SER A 64 -2.06 4.84 9.02
CA SER A 64 -1.70 4.17 10.28
C SER A 64 -0.34 4.65 10.76
N ILE A 65 -0.26 5.08 12.02
CA ILE A 65 0.98 5.57 12.64
C ILE A 65 1.13 5.04 14.06
N TYR A 66 2.36 5.00 14.55
CA TYR A 66 2.64 4.79 15.98
C TYR A 66 2.89 6.14 16.65
N ALA A 67 2.03 6.53 17.59
CA ALA A 67 2.03 7.87 18.18
C ALA A 67 1.44 7.87 19.61
N PRO A 68 1.55 8.98 20.36
CA PRO A 68 0.87 9.12 21.65
C PRO A 68 -0.65 8.94 21.50
N ILE A 69 -1.26 8.22 22.44
CA ILE A 69 -2.70 7.93 22.42
C ILE A 69 -3.49 9.25 22.44
N SER A 70 -4.51 9.30 21.59
CA SER A 70 -5.49 10.37 21.45
C SER A 70 -6.85 9.71 21.23
N PHE A 71 -7.94 10.26 21.78
CA PHE A 71 -9.27 9.64 21.66
C PHE A 71 -10.08 10.26 20.51
N PRO A 72 -10.77 9.45 19.66
CA PRO A 72 -11.63 9.96 18.60
C PRO A 72 -12.81 10.79 19.14
N SER A 73 -13.40 11.70 18.36
CA SER A 73 -12.96 12.16 17.03
C SER A 73 -12.10 13.43 17.15
N LEU A 74 -10.90 13.40 16.59
CA LEU A 74 -10.00 14.55 16.57
C LEU A 74 -9.66 14.92 15.13
N PRO A 75 -9.70 16.21 14.76
CA PRO A 75 -9.28 16.65 13.43
C PRO A 75 -7.77 16.44 13.27
N LEU A 76 -7.39 16.06 12.06
CA LEU A 76 -6.01 15.90 11.63
C LEU A 76 -5.72 16.89 10.50
N ILE A 77 -4.63 17.64 10.65
CA ILE A 77 -3.98 18.36 9.55
C ILE A 77 -2.59 17.75 9.38
N ALA A 78 -2.30 17.23 8.19
CA ALA A 78 -1.00 16.69 7.85
C ALA A 78 -0.25 17.69 6.96
N LEU A 79 0.86 18.22 7.47
CA LEU A 79 1.71 19.15 6.76
C LEU A 79 2.94 18.42 6.20
N LYS A 80 3.44 18.92 5.07
CA LYS A 80 4.69 18.48 4.46
C LYS A 80 5.67 19.63 4.42
N ALA A 81 6.85 19.42 4.99
CA ALA A 81 7.96 20.36 4.87
C ALA A 81 8.63 20.19 3.50
N SER A 82 8.90 21.29 2.80
CA SER A 82 9.61 21.31 1.51
C SER A 82 11.06 21.75 1.71
N GLY A 83 11.82 20.99 2.52
CA GLY A 83 13.19 21.33 2.92
C GLY A 83 13.28 22.26 4.13
N GLU A 84 14.51 22.44 4.65
CA GLU A 84 14.79 23.04 5.97
C GLU A 84 14.32 24.50 6.15
N ALA A 85 14.18 25.26 5.06
CA ALA A 85 13.85 26.69 5.12
C ALA A 85 12.44 27.04 4.60
N SER A 86 11.63 26.04 4.20
CA SER A 86 10.31 26.30 3.63
C SER A 86 9.19 26.23 4.66
N VAL A 87 8.17 27.08 4.48
CA VAL A 87 6.94 26.99 5.27
C VAL A 87 6.25 25.66 4.96
N PRO A 88 5.88 24.86 5.98
CA PRO A 88 5.22 23.58 5.75
C PRO A 88 3.85 23.78 5.10
N VAL A 89 3.58 23.04 4.04
CA VAL A 89 2.35 23.15 3.25
C VAL A 89 1.36 22.08 3.69
N VAL A 90 0.07 22.44 3.71
CA VAL A 90 -1.02 21.48 3.98
C VAL A 90 -1.07 20.45 2.86
N ALA A 91 -0.68 19.21 3.18
CA ALA A 91 -0.60 18.12 2.23
C ALA A 91 -1.87 17.26 2.26
N ALA A 92 -2.44 17.08 3.45
CA ALA A 92 -3.66 16.29 3.62
C ALA A 92 -4.44 16.71 4.88
N VAL A 93 -5.73 16.41 4.88
CA VAL A 93 -6.66 16.68 5.98
C VAL A 93 -7.38 15.39 6.35
N GLY A 94 -7.85 15.29 7.59
CA GLY A 94 -8.47 14.06 8.05
C GLY A 94 -9.01 14.14 9.46
N SER A 95 -9.27 12.97 10.02
CA SER A 95 -9.65 12.81 11.42
C SER A 95 -9.18 11.47 11.98
N LEU A 96 -8.97 11.43 13.29
CA LEU A 96 -8.71 10.20 14.01
C LEU A 96 -9.97 9.34 14.00
N LYS A 97 -9.87 8.12 13.47
CA LYS A 97 -10.99 7.18 13.33
C LYS A 97 -11.02 6.16 14.46
N ASN A 98 -9.91 5.48 14.70
CA ASN A 98 -9.81 4.46 15.76
C ASN A 98 -8.35 4.29 16.24
N ILE A 99 -8.20 3.62 17.38
CA ILE A 99 -6.96 3.19 17.99
C ILE A 99 -7.01 1.67 18.06
N ASP A 100 -6.27 1.00 17.18
CA ASP A 100 -6.35 -0.46 17.06
C ASP A 100 -4.98 -1.03 16.66
N PRO A 101 -4.34 -1.85 17.50
CA PRO A 101 -3.09 -2.51 17.13
C PRO A 101 -3.28 -3.67 16.16
N ASP A 102 -4.49 -4.21 16.02
CA ASP A 102 -4.76 -5.48 15.33
C ASP A 102 -5.07 -5.31 13.84
N ARG A 103 -5.18 -4.07 13.34
CA ARG A 103 -5.45 -3.79 11.93
C ARG A 103 -4.37 -4.35 11.00
N ILE A 104 -4.74 -5.28 10.14
CA ILE A 104 -3.83 -5.93 9.20
C ILE A 104 -3.68 -5.12 7.90
N ILE A 105 -2.45 -4.71 7.59
CA ILE A 105 -2.10 -4.00 6.35
C ILE A 105 -1.24 -4.90 5.45
N LEU A 106 -1.75 -5.23 4.26
CA LEU A 106 -1.13 -6.15 3.32
C LEU A 106 -0.50 -5.42 2.12
N LYS A 107 0.81 -5.62 1.91
CA LYS A 107 1.50 -5.13 0.72
C LYS A 107 1.33 -6.13 -0.43
N LYS A 108 0.60 -5.72 -1.48
CA LYS A 108 0.49 -6.51 -2.71
C LYS A 108 1.81 -6.46 -3.49
N ILE A 109 2.36 -7.64 -3.80
CA ILE A 109 3.49 -7.83 -4.72
C ILE A 109 2.94 -8.56 -5.96
N ILE A 110 3.37 -8.13 -7.15
CA ILE A 110 2.97 -8.74 -8.41
C ILE A 110 4.27 -9.21 -9.09
N LEU A 111 4.38 -10.52 -9.30
CA LEU A 111 5.42 -11.10 -10.14
C LEU A 111 4.93 -11.07 -11.58
N THR A 112 5.78 -10.60 -12.49
CA THR A 112 5.44 -10.46 -13.91
C THR A 112 6.32 -11.36 -14.74
N GLY A 113 5.70 -12.09 -15.66
CA GLY A 113 6.40 -12.87 -16.68
C GLY A 113 5.84 -12.61 -18.06
N TYR A 114 6.58 -13.03 -19.07
CA TYR A 114 6.23 -12.89 -20.48
C TYR A 114 5.95 -14.27 -21.08
N PRO A 115 4.75 -14.50 -21.69
CA PRO A 115 4.49 -15.74 -22.40
C PRO A 115 5.36 -15.80 -23.65
N GLN A 116 6.20 -16.83 -23.76
CA GLN A 116 7.11 -16.99 -24.90
C GLN A 116 6.53 -17.96 -25.94
N GLN A 117 6.05 -19.12 -25.50
CA GLN A 117 5.47 -20.13 -26.38
C GLN A 117 4.04 -20.40 -25.93
N VAL A 118 3.06 -20.18 -26.81
CA VAL A 118 1.65 -20.35 -26.50
C VAL A 118 1.10 -21.49 -27.34
N SER A 119 0.40 -22.41 -26.69
CA SER A 119 -0.37 -23.48 -27.33
C SER A 119 -1.83 -23.39 -26.89
N LYS A 120 -2.68 -24.30 -27.39
CA LYS A 120 -4.13 -24.28 -27.09
C LYS A 120 -4.45 -24.31 -25.59
N LEU A 121 -3.70 -25.08 -24.79
CA LEU A 121 -4.00 -25.32 -23.36
C LEU A 121 -2.85 -24.98 -22.41
N LYS A 122 -1.65 -24.68 -22.92
CA LYS A 122 -0.46 -24.37 -22.11
C LYS A 122 0.33 -23.22 -22.72
N ALA A 123 0.98 -22.45 -21.87
CA ALA A 123 1.93 -21.42 -22.27
C ALA A 123 3.20 -21.52 -21.42
N SER A 124 4.36 -21.42 -22.07
CA SER A 124 5.66 -21.31 -21.41
C SER A 124 5.93 -19.84 -21.10
N VAL A 125 6.29 -19.52 -19.85
CA VAL A 125 6.42 -18.13 -19.37
C VAL A 125 7.86 -17.87 -18.94
N ARG A 126 8.49 -16.83 -19.50
CA ARG A 126 9.85 -16.39 -19.12
C ARG A 126 9.82 -15.20 -18.17
N TYR A 127 10.93 -15.03 -17.44
CA TYR A 127 11.21 -13.88 -16.57
C TYR A 127 10.27 -13.71 -15.37
N MET A 128 9.41 -14.69 -15.07
CA MET A 128 8.62 -14.69 -13.83
C MET A 128 9.44 -15.20 -12.64
N PHE A 129 10.26 -16.22 -12.88
CA PHE A 129 11.18 -16.84 -11.92
C PHE A 129 12.56 -17.02 -12.57
N HIS A 130 13.57 -17.32 -11.75
CA HIS A 130 14.93 -17.58 -12.20
C HIS A 130 15.47 -18.95 -11.77
N ASN A 131 14.85 -19.57 -10.75
CA ASN A 131 15.20 -20.91 -10.29
C ASN A 131 14.00 -21.86 -10.43
N PRO A 132 14.22 -23.14 -10.78
CA PRO A 132 13.15 -24.13 -10.86
C PRO A 132 12.51 -24.44 -9.50
N GLU A 133 13.23 -24.21 -8.40
CA GLU A 133 12.71 -24.37 -7.03
C GLU A 133 11.62 -23.35 -6.73
N ASP A 134 11.80 -22.09 -7.15
CA ASP A 134 10.79 -21.04 -6.98
C ASP A 134 9.51 -21.39 -7.74
N VAL A 135 9.63 -21.91 -8.96
CA VAL A 135 8.47 -22.34 -9.76
C VAL A 135 7.69 -23.46 -9.04
N ARG A 136 8.39 -24.42 -8.43
CA ARG A 136 7.74 -25.50 -7.66
C ARG A 136 7.09 -24.97 -6.39
N TRP A 137 7.74 -24.04 -5.70
CA TRP A 137 7.22 -23.40 -4.50
C TRP A 137 5.93 -22.63 -4.76
N PHE A 138 5.89 -21.84 -5.84
CA PHE A 138 4.73 -21.04 -6.24
C PHE A 138 3.67 -21.82 -7.04
N LYS A 139 3.86 -23.13 -7.28
CA LYS A 139 2.93 -23.99 -8.03
C LYS A 139 1.47 -23.92 -7.57
N PRO A 140 1.14 -23.84 -6.25
CA PRO A 140 -0.25 -23.75 -5.79
C PRO A 140 -0.93 -22.40 -6.11
N VAL A 141 -0.16 -21.36 -6.46
CA VAL A 141 -0.68 -20.01 -6.65
C VAL A 141 -1.35 -19.87 -8.02
N GLU A 142 -2.52 -19.24 -8.02
CA GLU A 142 -3.23 -18.90 -9.25
C GLU A 142 -2.52 -17.75 -10.00
N VAL A 143 -2.35 -17.92 -11.30
CA VAL A 143 -1.80 -16.89 -12.19
C VAL A 143 -2.93 -16.29 -13.02
N TRP A 144 -2.85 -14.99 -13.27
CA TRP A 144 -3.82 -14.27 -14.09
C TRP A 144 -3.08 -13.41 -15.11
N THR A 145 -3.75 -13.13 -16.22
CA THR A 145 -3.26 -12.28 -17.30
C THR A 145 -4.01 -10.94 -17.30
N LYS A 146 -3.40 -9.90 -17.86
CA LYS A 146 -4.06 -8.58 -18.01
C LYS A 146 -5.39 -8.65 -18.78
N CYS A 147 -5.55 -9.65 -19.65
CA CYS A 147 -6.76 -9.87 -20.44
C CYS A 147 -7.80 -10.76 -19.72
N GLY A 148 -7.68 -10.96 -18.40
CA GLY A 148 -8.69 -11.65 -17.59
C GLY A 148 -8.65 -13.19 -17.64
N ARG A 149 -7.68 -13.81 -18.34
CA ARG A 149 -7.50 -15.26 -18.29
C ARG A 149 -6.79 -15.68 -17.00
N CYS A 150 -7.26 -16.75 -16.38
CA CYS A 150 -6.67 -17.37 -15.19
C CYS A 150 -6.09 -18.76 -15.51
N GLY A 151 -5.14 -19.20 -14.70
CA GLY A 151 -4.52 -20.51 -14.83
C GLY A 151 -3.67 -20.89 -13.61
N ARG A 152 -2.98 -22.01 -13.70
CA ARG A 152 -2.05 -22.49 -12.65
C ARG A 152 -0.71 -22.89 -13.25
N ILE A 153 0.35 -22.75 -12.47
CA ILE A 153 1.69 -23.19 -12.83
C ILE A 153 1.70 -24.73 -12.85
N LYS A 154 2.27 -25.34 -13.90
CA LYS A 154 2.32 -26.80 -14.03
C LYS A 154 3.64 -27.38 -13.54
N GLU A 155 4.73 -26.98 -14.18
CA GLU A 155 6.07 -27.51 -13.93
C GLU A 155 7.12 -26.50 -14.42
N PRO A 156 8.33 -26.52 -13.85
CA PRO A 156 9.45 -25.76 -14.39
C PRO A 156 9.97 -26.38 -15.68
N ILE A 157 10.44 -25.53 -16.58
CA ILE A 157 11.10 -25.90 -17.84
C ILE A 157 12.59 -25.56 -17.72
N GLY A 158 13.44 -26.59 -17.71
CA GLY A 158 14.89 -26.44 -17.62
C GLY A 158 15.40 -25.92 -16.28
N THR A 159 16.60 -25.34 -16.28
CA THR A 159 17.34 -24.92 -15.07
C THR A 159 17.21 -23.44 -14.73
N HIS A 160 16.63 -22.62 -15.62
CA HIS A 160 16.58 -21.16 -15.50
C HIS A 160 15.21 -20.61 -15.06
N GLY A 161 14.37 -21.44 -14.42
CA GLY A 161 13.08 -21.00 -13.85
C GLY A 161 12.02 -20.61 -14.89
N MET A 162 12.01 -21.25 -16.06
CA MET A 162 10.92 -21.13 -17.04
C MET A 162 9.73 -22.02 -16.71
#